data_AF-A0A8T4MAP1-F1
#
_entry.id   AF-A0A8T4MAP1-F1
#
_cell.length_a   1.000
_cell.length_b   1.000
_cell.length_c   1.000
_cell.angle_alpha   90.00
_cell.angle_beta   90.00
_cell.angle_gamma   90.00
#
_symmetry.space_group_name_H-M   'P 1'
#
loop_
_entity.id
_entity.type
_entity.pdbx_description
1 polymer ?
#
loop_
_entity_poly.entity_id
_entity_poly.type
_entity_poly.pdbx_seq_one_letter_code
_entity_poly.pdbx_strand_id
1 'polypeptide(L)'
;NLTLDSLKHPEFFEEFEGVSGEKIANLDLVLVAPRHLFRMPYSLHEKTCLSSVVISKSEIDEFIPKYADPLKVNIREYLPSNLKEEAKNLLFSALDWKKTQVKQDEQIEKKKYANYEKYDKIDLSGFTEDMFPVPIKKLLKGVEDGRKRALFILITFLRSLNFSPEYINGKVREWNNKNKQPLKEGYVKSQIDWHLKQKKKILPPNYDNDAFYKDLGLIEGKQNVKNPIVEVVRKLRNRQNQ
;
A
#
# COMPACT_ATOMS: atom_id res chain seq x y z
N ASN A 1 1.30 -44.56 4.62
CA ASN A 1 0.85 -44.60 6.02
C ASN A 1 1.73 -43.71 6.87
N LEU A 2 1.36 -42.43 6.95
CA LEU A 2 1.91 -41.45 7.89
C LEU A 2 0.83 -40.39 8.08
N THR A 3 -0.32 -40.82 8.58
CA THR A 3 -1.36 -39.93 9.08
C THR A 3 -0.98 -39.60 10.51
N LEU A 4 -0.18 -38.54 10.66
CA LEU A 4 0.14 -37.95 11.95
C LEU A 4 -1.16 -37.37 12.52
N ASP A 5 -1.74 -38.09 13.48
CA ASP A 5 -2.97 -37.75 14.18
C ASP A 5 -2.61 -37.52 15.65
N SER A 6 -2.81 -36.29 16.13
CA SER A 6 -2.42 -35.87 17.49
C SER A 6 -3.18 -36.62 18.58
N LEU A 7 -4.32 -37.23 18.27
CA LEU A 7 -5.06 -38.07 19.20
C LEU A 7 -4.53 -39.50 19.23
N LYS A 8 -3.94 -39.99 18.13
CA LYS A 8 -3.45 -41.37 18.01
C LYS A 8 -1.98 -41.53 18.36
N HIS A 9 -1.18 -40.48 18.19
CA HIS A 9 0.26 -40.50 18.46
C HIS A 9 0.73 -39.29 19.26
N PRO A 10 0.25 -39.11 20.51
CA PRO A 10 0.56 -37.93 21.32
C PRO A 10 2.06 -37.74 21.58
N GLU A 11 2.86 -38.80 21.49
CA GLU A 11 4.31 -38.77 21.65
C GLU A 11 5.05 -37.91 20.61
N PHE A 12 4.44 -37.62 19.46
CA PHE A 12 5.02 -36.78 18.42
C PHE A 12 4.56 -35.30 18.49
N PHE A 13 3.70 -34.94 19.45
CA PHE A 13 3.12 -33.61 19.56
C PHE A 13 3.35 -33.00 20.95
N GLU A 14 3.65 -31.71 20.99
CA GLU A 14 3.77 -30.92 22.22
C GLU A 14 2.67 -29.85 22.20
N GLU A 15 1.76 -29.88 23.15
CA GLU A 15 0.73 -28.85 23.32
C GLU A 15 1.28 -27.72 24.21
N PHE A 16 1.14 -26.47 23.76
CA PHE A 16 1.61 -25.30 24.51
C PHE A 16 0.58 -24.18 24.43
N GLU A 17 0.05 -23.77 25.59
CA GLU A 17 -0.77 -22.56 25.71
C GLU A 17 0.10 -21.40 26.24
N GLY A 18 0.50 -20.49 25.35
CA GLY A 18 1.23 -19.28 25.72
C GLY A 18 1.62 -18.39 24.53
N VAL A 19 1.86 -17.10 24.81
CA VAL A 19 2.22 -16.10 23.80
C VAL A 19 3.74 -16.10 23.58
N SER A 20 4.29 -17.16 22.99
CA SER A 20 5.68 -17.15 22.53
C SER A 20 5.73 -17.01 21.01
N GLY A 21 5.90 -15.77 20.54
CA GLY A 21 6.06 -15.46 19.12
C GLY A 21 7.27 -16.12 18.46
N GLU A 22 8.23 -16.58 19.27
CA GLU A 22 9.47 -17.24 18.81
C GLU A 22 9.22 -18.65 18.26
N LYS A 23 8.29 -19.43 18.84
CA LYS A 23 7.89 -20.75 18.29
C LYS A 23 7.03 -20.61 17.02
N ILE A 24 6.17 -19.58 16.94
CA ILE A 24 5.34 -19.30 15.75
C ILE A 24 6.21 -18.90 14.55
N ALA A 25 7.31 -18.17 14.78
CA ALA A 25 8.25 -17.76 13.74
C ALA A 25 9.02 -18.94 13.11
N ASN A 26 9.19 -20.05 13.84
CA ASN A 26 9.77 -21.30 13.32
C ASN A 26 8.76 -22.18 12.58
N LEU A 27 7.46 -21.89 12.68
CA LEU A 27 6.44 -22.53 11.86
C LEU A 27 6.58 -21.98 10.43
N ASP A 28 6.62 -22.86 9.43
CA ASP A 28 6.67 -22.43 8.03
C ASP A 28 5.33 -21.79 7.63
N LEU A 29 5.18 -20.50 7.97
CA LEU A 29 3.99 -19.69 7.69
C LEU A 29 3.71 -19.59 6.18
N VAL A 30 4.64 -19.99 5.31
CA VAL A 30 4.41 -20.14 3.86
C VAL A 30 3.38 -21.21 3.56
N LEU A 31 3.26 -22.26 4.40
CA LEU A 31 2.23 -23.28 4.26
C LEU A 31 0.83 -22.74 4.55
N VAL A 32 0.72 -21.77 5.47
CA VAL A 32 -0.53 -21.17 5.95
C VAL A 32 -0.85 -19.83 5.25
N ALA A 33 0.11 -19.26 4.54
CA ALA A 33 -0.10 -18.08 3.71
C ALA A 33 -1.21 -18.38 2.69
N PRO A 34 -2.14 -17.43 2.44
CA PRO A 34 -3.21 -17.60 1.47
C PRO A 34 -2.60 -17.76 0.07
N ARG A 35 -2.31 -19.01 -0.30
CA ARG A 35 -1.95 -19.38 -1.66
C ARG A 35 -3.24 -19.24 -2.46
N HIS A 36 -3.29 -18.26 -3.37
CA HIS A 36 -4.35 -18.10 -4.37
C HIS A 36 -4.30 -19.24 -5.40
N LEU A 37 -4.39 -20.48 -4.93
CA LEU A 37 -4.35 -21.68 -5.75
C LEU A 37 -5.78 -22.15 -6.01
N PHE A 38 -6.61 -21.29 -6.58
CA PHE A 38 -7.88 -21.74 -7.14
C PHE A 38 -7.54 -22.47 -8.44
N ARG A 39 -7.27 -23.77 -8.34
CA ARG A 39 -7.26 -24.64 -9.52
C ARG A 39 -8.71 -24.89 -9.89
N MET A 40 -9.09 -24.51 -11.10
CA MET A 40 -10.40 -24.84 -11.62
C MET A 40 -10.55 -26.37 -11.65
N PRO A 41 -11.76 -26.90 -11.43
CA PRO A 41 -12.05 -28.31 -11.67
C PRO A 41 -11.53 -28.72 -13.05
N TYR A 42 -10.92 -29.90 -13.07
CA TYR A 42 -10.33 -30.55 -14.22
C TYR A 42 -9.10 -29.85 -14.83
N SER A 43 -8.48 -28.92 -14.10
CA SER A 43 -7.17 -28.37 -14.49
C SER A 43 -6.08 -29.42 -14.38
N LEU A 44 -5.22 -29.51 -15.39
CA LEU A 44 -4.08 -30.42 -15.42
C LEU A 44 -2.91 -29.86 -14.62
N HIS A 45 -2.24 -30.72 -13.87
CA HIS A 45 -0.98 -30.40 -13.21
C HIS A 45 0.18 -30.53 -14.19
N GLU A 46 0.97 -29.48 -14.35
CA GLU A 46 2.05 -29.41 -15.37
C GLU A 46 3.06 -30.57 -15.32
N LYS A 47 3.46 -31.00 -14.10
CA LYS A 47 4.48 -32.05 -13.93
C LYS A 47 3.94 -33.49 -13.97
N THR A 48 2.76 -33.73 -13.44
CA THR A 48 2.21 -35.09 -13.26
C THR A 48 1.14 -35.42 -14.29
N CYS A 49 0.67 -34.41 -15.02
CA CYS A 49 -0.46 -34.49 -15.95
C CYS A 49 -1.76 -35.02 -15.33
N LEU A 50 -1.87 -35.05 -14.00
CA LEU A 50 -3.10 -35.42 -13.29
C LEU A 50 -4.07 -34.25 -13.26
N SER A 51 -5.35 -34.55 -13.23
CA SER A 51 -6.46 -33.60 -13.27
C SER A 51 -6.97 -33.22 -11.87
N SER A 52 -7.43 -31.99 -11.70
CA SER A 52 -8.07 -31.52 -10.45
C SER A 52 -9.50 -32.05 -10.37
N VAL A 53 -9.72 -33.21 -9.78
CA VAL A 53 -11.03 -33.90 -9.80
C VAL A 53 -12.01 -33.37 -8.77
N VAL A 54 -13.30 -33.45 -9.09
CA VAL A 54 -14.39 -33.12 -8.16
C VAL A 54 -14.76 -34.40 -7.40
N ILE A 55 -14.59 -34.37 -6.08
CA ILE A 55 -14.93 -35.49 -5.18
C ILE A 55 -15.93 -35.05 -4.12
N SER A 56 -16.74 -35.99 -3.64
CA SER A 56 -17.65 -35.78 -2.52
C SER A 56 -16.93 -35.97 -1.19
N LYS A 57 -17.54 -35.50 -0.09
CA LYS A 57 -16.95 -35.58 1.25
C LYS A 57 -16.66 -37.02 1.70
N SER A 58 -17.48 -37.98 1.28
CA SER A 58 -17.31 -39.40 1.63
C SER A 58 -16.14 -40.07 0.90
N GLU A 59 -15.73 -39.55 -0.24
CA GLU A 59 -14.65 -40.14 -1.08
C GLU A 59 -13.26 -39.60 -0.71
N ILE A 60 -13.17 -38.65 0.22
CA ILE A 60 -11.91 -38.01 0.61
C ILE A 60 -10.94 -39.06 1.18
N ASP A 61 -11.44 -39.93 2.06
CA ASP A 61 -10.60 -40.91 2.77
C ASP A 61 -10.10 -42.03 1.86
N GLU A 62 -10.84 -42.32 0.78
CA GLU A 62 -10.53 -43.38 -0.19
C GLU A 62 -9.79 -42.85 -1.43
N PHE A 63 -9.51 -41.55 -1.49
CA PHE A 63 -8.93 -40.92 -2.67
C PHE A 63 -7.47 -41.35 -2.88
N ILE A 64 -7.18 -41.89 -4.07
CA ILE A 64 -5.83 -42.23 -4.51
C ILE A 64 -5.49 -41.37 -5.73
N PRO A 65 -4.27 -40.79 -5.84
CA PRO A 65 -3.90 -39.92 -6.97
C PRO A 65 -4.11 -40.51 -8.37
N LYS A 66 -4.13 -41.84 -8.51
CA LYS A 66 -4.43 -42.53 -9.79
C LYS A 66 -5.85 -42.27 -10.29
N TYR A 67 -6.80 -41.93 -9.41
CA TYR A 67 -8.17 -41.58 -9.77
C TYR A 67 -8.26 -40.20 -10.43
N ALA A 68 -7.20 -39.40 -10.36
CA ALA A 68 -7.07 -38.12 -11.05
C ALA A 68 -6.48 -38.25 -12.48
N ASP A 69 -6.45 -39.45 -13.06
CA ASP A 69 -6.05 -39.65 -14.46
C ASP A 69 -7.06 -38.98 -15.41
N PRO A 70 -6.66 -37.95 -16.19
CA PRO A 70 -7.59 -37.17 -17.01
C PRO A 70 -8.40 -38.00 -18.01
N LEU A 71 -7.93 -39.20 -18.38
CA LEU A 71 -8.62 -40.09 -19.31
C LEU A 71 -9.73 -40.93 -18.66
N LYS A 72 -9.79 -40.96 -17.31
CA LYS A 72 -10.71 -41.81 -16.54
C LYS A 72 -11.64 -41.04 -15.61
N VAL A 73 -11.49 -39.73 -15.55
CA VAL A 73 -12.24 -38.88 -14.62
C VAL A 73 -13.70 -38.73 -15.07
N ASN A 74 -14.62 -38.93 -14.12
CA ASN A 74 -16.03 -38.66 -14.33
C ASN A 74 -16.32 -37.17 -14.07
N ILE A 75 -17.03 -36.54 -15.01
CA ILE A 75 -17.44 -35.14 -14.88
C ILE A 75 -18.61 -35.06 -13.90
N ARG A 76 -18.43 -34.25 -12.85
CA ARG A 76 -19.43 -33.92 -11.83
C ARG A 76 -19.65 -32.42 -11.75
N GLU A 77 -20.83 -32.04 -11.29
CA GLU A 77 -21.17 -30.67 -10.95
C GLU A 77 -20.31 -30.21 -9.76
N TYR A 78 -19.47 -29.21 -10.00
CA TYR A 78 -18.66 -28.57 -8.97
C TYR A 78 -19.34 -27.33 -8.40
N LEU A 79 -20.03 -26.58 -9.27
CA LEU A 79 -20.71 -25.37 -8.86
C LEU A 79 -22.03 -25.75 -8.17
N PRO A 80 -22.33 -25.16 -7.00
CA PRO A 80 -23.61 -25.38 -6.36
C PRO A 80 -24.75 -24.82 -7.23
N SER A 81 -25.94 -25.38 -7.06
CA SER A 81 -27.16 -24.81 -7.65
C SER A 81 -27.43 -23.43 -7.05
N ASN A 82 -27.49 -22.40 -7.89
CA ASN A 82 -27.76 -21.04 -7.44
C ASN A 82 -29.18 -20.93 -6.86
N LEU A 83 -29.31 -20.25 -5.72
CA LEU A 83 -30.61 -19.89 -5.16
C LEU A 83 -31.10 -18.55 -5.74
N LYS A 84 -32.42 -18.39 -5.86
CA LYS A 84 -33.02 -17.11 -6.28
C LYS A 84 -32.62 -16.02 -5.29
N GLU A 85 -32.15 -14.88 -5.80
CA GLU A 85 -31.60 -13.73 -5.05
C GLU A 85 -30.23 -13.90 -4.38
N GLU A 86 -29.56 -15.05 -4.52
CA GLU A 86 -28.24 -15.29 -3.89
C GLU A 86 -27.18 -14.25 -4.30
N ALA A 87 -27.07 -13.95 -5.59
CA ALA A 87 -26.12 -12.96 -6.10
C ALA A 87 -26.34 -11.55 -5.52
N LYS A 88 -27.60 -11.17 -5.31
CA LYS A 88 -27.98 -9.90 -4.68
C LYS A 88 -27.54 -9.87 -3.21
N ASN A 89 -27.78 -10.96 -2.47
CA ASN A 89 -27.38 -11.08 -1.07
C ASN A 89 -25.85 -11.09 -0.90
N LEU A 90 -25.14 -11.76 -1.79
CA LEU A 90 -23.67 -11.74 -1.84
C LEU A 90 -23.14 -10.33 -2.09
N LEU A 91 -23.73 -9.59 -3.04
CA LEU A 91 -23.36 -8.20 -3.32
C LEU A 91 -23.61 -7.29 -2.11
N PHE A 92 -24.78 -7.40 -1.46
CA PHE A 92 -25.07 -6.65 -0.25
C PHE A 92 -24.06 -6.94 0.87
N SER A 93 -23.77 -8.21 1.10
CA SER A 93 -22.80 -8.66 2.11
C SER A 93 -21.40 -8.10 1.82
N ALA A 94 -20.96 -8.13 0.55
CA ALA A 94 -19.68 -7.57 0.14
C ALA A 94 -19.61 -6.04 0.32
N LEU A 95 -20.69 -5.32 0.01
CA LEU A 95 -20.77 -3.87 0.23
C LEU A 95 -20.72 -3.52 1.72
N ASP A 96 -21.42 -4.26 2.56
CA ASP A 96 -21.43 -4.03 4.01
C ASP A 96 -20.11 -4.41 4.69
N TRP A 97 -19.47 -5.49 4.24
CA TRP A 97 -18.10 -5.82 4.63
C TRP A 97 -17.14 -4.69 4.28
N LYS A 98 -17.21 -4.16 3.04
CA LYS A 98 -16.37 -3.03 2.60
C LYS A 98 -16.61 -1.78 3.44
N LYS A 99 -17.86 -1.46 3.79
CA LYS A 99 -18.16 -0.33 4.69
C LYS A 99 -17.53 -0.53 6.06
N THR A 100 -17.53 -1.76 6.58
CA THR A 100 -16.93 -2.10 7.87
C THR A 100 -15.41 -1.96 7.83
N GLN A 101 -14.76 -2.44 6.77
CA GLN A 101 -13.32 -2.27 6.55
C GLN A 101 -12.92 -0.80 6.48
N VAL A 102 -13.64 0.02 5.70
CA VAL A 102 -13.38 1.47 5.62
C VAL A 102 -13.46 2.12 7.01
N LYS A 103 -14.43 1.74 7.85
CA LYS A 103 -14.54 2.25 9.22
C LYS A 103 -13.37 1.78 10.11
N GLN A 104 -12.94 0.53 9.99
CA GLN A 104 -11.82 -0.02 10.75
C GLN A 104 -10.50 0.64 10.35
N ASP A 105 -10.23 0.79 9.05
CA ASP A 105 -9.06 1.50 8.51
C ASP A 105 -9.05 2.96 9.00
N GLU A 106 -10.18 3.65 8.92
CA GLU A 106 -10.31 5.02 9.43
C GLU A 106 -10.02 5.11 10.93
N GLN A 107 -10.42 4.11 11.73
CA GLN A 107 -10.15 4.07 13.18
C GLN A 107 -8.68 3.74 13.51
N ILE A 108 -8.08 2.76 12.84
CA ILE A 108 -6.66 2.40 13.01
C ILE A 108 -5.78 3.58 12.65
N GLU A 109 -6.09 4.26 11.54
CA GLU A 109 -5.35 5.46 11.12
C GLU A 109 -5.55 6.64 12.09
N LYS A 110 -6.77 6.89 12.57
CA LYS A 110 -7.01 7.93 13.59
C LYS A 110 -6.17 7.67 14.84
N LYS A 111 -6.06 6.42 15.30
CA LYS A 111 -5.22 6.07 16.45
C LYS A 111 -3.72 6.25 16.16
N LYS A 112 -3.24 5.81 14.99
CA LYS A 112 -1.82 5.91 14.59
C LYS A 112 -1.34 7.36 14.48
N TYR A 113 -2.24 8.29 14.14
CA TYR A 113 -1.91 9.70 13.89
C TYR A 113 -2.69 10.71 14.76
N ALA A 114 -3.37 10.30 15.82
CA ALA A 114 -4.11 11.19 16.74
C ALA A 114 -3.22 12.33 17.28
N ASN A 115 -1.93 12.06 17.47
CA ASN A 115 -0.95 13.06 17.91
C ASN A 115 -0.57 14.09 16.84
N TYR A 116 -0.88 13.84 15.55
CA TYR A 116 -0.57 14.74 14.43
C TYR A 116 -1.70 15.71 14.07
N GLU A 117 -2.96 15.45 14.49
CA GLU A 117 -4.06 16.41 14.29
C GLU A 117 -3.95 17.65 15.21
N LYS A 118 -3.05 17.62 16.19
CA LYS A 118 -2.68 18.76 17.05
C LYS A 118 -1.75 19.79 16.39
N TYR A 119 -1.39 19.64 15.12
CA TYR A 119 -0.67 20.69 14.41
C TYR A 119 -1.66 21.71 13.86
N ASP A 120 -1.65 22.90 14.45
CA ASP A 120 -2.45 24.04 14.04
C ASP A 120 -2.40 24.23 12.52
N LYS A 121 -3.53 24.59 11.92
CA LYS A 121 -3.56 25.04 10.52
C LYS A 121 -2.50 26.13 10.38
N ILE A 122 -1.47 25.86 9.59
CA ILE A 122 -0.41 26.84 9.32
C ILE A 122 -1.10 28.04 8.68
N ASP A 123 -1.19 29.15 9.42
CA ASP A 123 -1.58 30.42 8.83
C ASP A 123 -0.44 30.87 7.91
N LEU A 124 -0.78 31.02 6.64
CA LEU A 124 0.14 31.40 5.57
C LEU A 124 -0.03 32.87 5.21
N SER A 125 -0.75 33.64 6.01
CA SER A 125 -0.82 35.09 5.89
C SER A 125 0.61 35.67 5.82
N GLY A 126 0.95 36.28 4.68
CA GLY A 126 2.29 36.84 4.42
C GLY A 126 3.35 35.86 3.89
N PHE A 127 2.98 34.62 3.56
CA PHE A 127 3.90 33.67 2.91
C PHE A 127 4.09 33.98 1.43
N THR A 128 5.35 34.04 1.00
CA THR A 128 5.77 34.34 -0.37
C THR A 128 6.81 33.32 -0.85
N GLU A 129 6.94 33.11 -2.17
CA GLU A 129 7.83 32.06 -2.73
C GLU A 129 9.31 32.24 -2.37
N ASP A 130 9.76 33.46 -2.04
CA ASP A 130 11.10 33.72 -1.51
C ASP A 130 11.37 33.02 -0.18
N MET A 131 10.32 32.64 0.56
CA MET A 131 10.44 31.88 1.81
C MET A 131 10.69 30.39 1.58
N PHE A 132 10.64 29.91 0.33
CA PHE A 132 10.92 28.51 0.01
C PHE A 132 12.30 28.08 0.53
N PRO A 133 12.40 26.90 1.17
CA PRO A 133 13.67 26.31 1.57
C PRO A 133 14.63 26.19 0.39
N VAL A 134 15.94 26.30 0.67
CA VAL A 134 17.00 26.16 -0.34
C VAL A 134 16.83 24.88 -1.18
N PRO A 135 16.49 23.71 -0.62
CA PRO A 135 16.31 22.49 -1.40
C PRO A 135 15.15 22.57 -2.39
N ILE A 136 14.05 23.24 -2.02
CA ILE A 136 12.90 23.45 -2.90
C ILE A 136 13.25 24.44 -4.02
N LYS A 137 13.98 25.52 -3.69
CA LYS A 137 14.46 26.48 -4.69
C LYS A 137 15.42 25.83 -5.69
N LYS A 138 16.32 24.95 -5.22
CA LYS A 138 17.19 24.14 -6.11
C LYS A 138 16.34 23.21 -6.99
N LEU A 139 15.37 22.50 -6.41
CA LEU A 139 14.47 21.61 -7.15
C LEU A 139 13.70 22.34 -8.25
N LEU A 140 13.22 23.56 -8.00
CA LEU A 140 12.47 24.37 -8.96
C LEU A 140 13.28 24.79 -10.21
N LYS A 141 14.61 24.68 -10.18
CA LYS A 141 15.47 24.89 -11.36
C LYS A 141 15.46 23.71 -12.33
N GLY A 142 14.81 22.61 -11.96
CA GLY A 142 14.80 21.35 -12.71
C GLY A 142 15.77 20.33 -12.13
N VAL A 143 15.59 19.07 -12.51
CA VAL A 143 16.47 17.96 -12.12
C VAL A 143 16.88 17.14 -13.34
N GLU A 144 18.11 16.62 -13.32
CA GLU A 144 18.61 15.73 -14.38
C GLU A 144 18.04 14.32 -14.23
N ASP A 145 18.16 13.73 -13.03
CA ASP A 145 17.65 12.41 -12.70
C ASP A 145 16.70 12.45 -11.48
N GLY A 146 15.92 11.39 -11.27
CA GLY A 146 15.03 11.24 -10.12
C GLY A 146 13.74 12.07 -10.18
N ARG A 147 13.31 12.47 -11.39
CA ARG A 147 12.13 13.33 -11.64
C ARG A 147 10.85 12.87 -10.94
N LYS A 148 10.61 11.55 -10.81
CA LYS A 148 9.44 11.03 -10.09
C LYS A 148 9.50 11.33 -8.58
N ARG A 149 10.70 11.25 -7.99
CA ARG A 149 10.96 11.60 -6.58
C ARG A 149 10.84 13.11 -6.38
N ALA A 150 11.42 13.89 -7.29
CA ALA A 150 11.31 15.35 -7.27
C ALA A 150 9.85 15.82 -7.39
N LEU A 151 9.07 15.22 -8.29
CA LEU A 151 7.64 15.48 -8.45
C LEU A 151 6.87 15.22 -7.14
N PHE A 152 7.17 14.10 -6.48
CA PHE A 152 6.57 13.75 -5.19
C PHE A 152 6.89 14.80 -4.11
N ILE A 153 8.16 15.21 -3.98
CA ILE A 153 8.59 16.26 -3.04
C ILE A 153 7.83 17.57 -3.32
N LEU A 154 7.75 17.98 -4.58
CA LEU A 154 7.13 19.24 -4.97
C LEU A 154 5.62 19.27 -4.67
N ILE A 155 4.88 18.22 -5.06
CA ILE A 155 3.44 18.14 -4.83
C ILE A 155 3.12 18.09 -3.34
N THR A 156 3.83 17.24 -2.57
CA THR A 156 3.60 17.10 -1.13
C THR A 156 3.94 18.37 -0.35
N PHE A 157 5.00 19.08 -0.74
CA PHE A 157 5.37 20.36 -0.16
C PHE A 157 4.30 21.44 -0.43
N LEU A 158 3.94 21.67 -1.70
CA LEU A 158 2.98 22.72 -2.06
C LEU A 158 1.58 22.46 -1.47
N ARG A 159 1.15 21.19 -1.48
CA ARG A 159 -0.13 20.79 -0.88
C ARG A 159 -0.14 20.94 0.64
N SER A 160 0.99 20.70 1.30
CA SER A 160 1.13 20.93 2.75
C SER A 160 0.99 22.41 3.11
N LEU A 161 1.43 23.30 2.21
CA LEU A 161 1.25 24.76 2.27
C LEU A 161 -0.10 25.25 1.72
N ASN A 162 -1.13 24.42 1.60
CA ASN A 162 -2.48 24.86 1.18
C ASN A 162 -2.57 25.64 -0.15
N PHE A 163 -1.60 25.51 -1.06
CA PHE A 163 -1.72 26.15 -2.36
C PHE A 163 -2.91 25.60 -3.14
N SER A 164 -3.53 26.45 -3.98
CA SER A 164 -4.70 26.04 -4.75
C SER A 164 -4.34 24.94 -5.76
N PRO A 165 -5.30 24.06 -6.14
CA PRO A 165 -5.08 23.05 -7.17
C PRO A 165 -4.53 23.63 -8.48
N GLU A 166 -5.02 24.80 -8.89
CA GLU A 166 -4.62 25.50 -10.11
C GLU A 166 -3.16 25.92 -10.04
N TYR A 167 -2.75 26.51 -8.91
CA TYR A 167 -1.37 26.92 -8.67
C TYR A 167 -0.44 25.71 -8.66
N ILE A 168 -0.78 24.65 -7.94
CA ILE A 168 0.03 23.42 -7.88
C ILE A 168 0.22 22.86 -9.29
N ASN A 169 -0.85 22.81 -10.08
CA ASN A 169 -0.81 22.27 -11.42
C ASN A 169 0.07 23.11 -12.37
N GLY A 170 -0.12 24.44 -12.36
CA GLY A 170 0.71 25.36 -13.12
C GLY A 170 2.19 25.24 -12.75
N LYS A 171 2.51 25.29 -11.46
CA LYS A 171 3.89 25.25 -10.96
C LYS A 171 4.60 23.93 -11.25
N VAL A 172 3.90 22.81 -11.09
CA VAL A 172 4.45 21.48 -11.40
C VAL A 172 4.73 21.31 -12.89
N ARG A 173 3.85 21.80 -13.77
CA ARG A 173 4.08 21.75 -15.22
C ARG A 173 5.22 22.67 -15.65
N GLU A 174 5.28 23.88 -15.09
CA GLU A 174 6.39 24.81 -15.31
C GLU A 174 7.73 24.17 -14.92
N TRP A 175 7.78 23.54 -13.73
CA TRP A 175 8.95 22.79 -13.29
C TRP A 175 9.27 21.60 -14.20
N ASN A 176 8.27 20.83 -14.64
CA ASN A 176 8.47 19.66 -15.49
C ASN A 176 9.11 20.03 -16.84
N ASN A 177 8.77 21.20 -17.38
CA ASN A 177 9.34 21.73 -18.62
C ASN A 177 10.80 22.19 -18.49
N LYS A 178 11.26 22.50 -17.26
CA LYS A 178 12.66 22.86 -16.98
C LYS A 178 13.58 21.64 -16.84
N ASN A 179 13.01 20.45 -16.71
CA ASN A 179 13.80 19.22 -16.60
C ASN A 179 14.45 18.87 -17.94
N LYS A 180 15.67 18.33 -17.91
CA LYS A 180 16.41 17.85 -19.11
C LYS A 180 15.57 16.91 -19.98
N GLN A 181 14.76 16.07 -19.34
CA GLN A 181 13.75 15.24 -19.98
C GLN A 181 12.43 15.36 -19.22
N PRO A 182 11.38 15.96 -19.78
CA PRO A 182 10.10 16.08 -19.09
C PRO A 182 9.47 14.72 -18.81
N LEU A 183 8.76 14.59 -17.69
CA LEU A 183 7.85 13.47 -17.47
C LEU A 183 6.66 13.58 -18.44
N LYS A 184 6.14 12.42 -18.88
CA LYS A 184 4.95 12.36 -19.72
C LYS A 184 3.76 13.03 -19.02
N GLU A 185 3.00 13.85 -19.74
CA GLU A 185 1.87 14.61 -19.17
C GLU A 185 0.85 13.70 -18.47
N GLY A 186 0.55 12.52 -19.03
CA GLY A 186 -0.36 11.55 -18.40
C GLY A 186 0.12 11.09 -17.02
N TYR A 187 1.43 10.95 -16.82
CA TYR A 187 2.00 10.61 -15.51
C TYR A 187 1.89 11.79 -14.54
N VAL A 188 2.25 13.00 -14.98
CA VAL A 188 2.18 14.21 -14.16
C VAL A 188 0.74 14.46 -13.69
N LYS A 189 -0.22 14.43 -14.62
CA LYS A 189 -1.65 14.57 -14.32
C LYS A 189 -2.12 13.52 -13.32
N SER A 190 -1.81 12.25 -13.56
CA SER A 190 -2.22 11.16 -12.66
C SER A 190 -1.67 11.34 -11.24
N GLN A 191 -0.42 11.81 -11.11
CA GLN A 191 0.19 12.07 -9.81
C GLN A 191 -0.47 13.25 -9.09
N ILE A 192 -0.72 14.37 -9.79
CA ILE A 192 -1.41 15.52 -9.21
C ILE A 192 -2.81 15.12 -8.75
N ASP A 193 -3.59 14.50 -9.63
CA ASP A 193 -4.97 14.08 -9.35
C ASP A 193 -5.03 13.13 -8.16
N TRP A 194 -4.12 12.15 -8.10
CA TRP A 194 -4.05 11.22 -6.97
C TRP A 194 -3.77 11.93 -5.65
N HIS A 195 -2.80 12.86 -5.61
CA HIS A 195 -2.44 13.59 -4.39
C HIS A 195 -3.57 14.53 -3.94
N LEU A 196 -4.24 15.21 -4.87
CA LEU A 196 -5.34 16.14 -4.56
C LEU A 196 -6.59 15.40 -4.07
N LYS A 197 -6.86 14.20 -4.59
CA LYS A 197 -7.98 13.34 -4.13
C LYS A 197 -7.77 12.75 -2.74
N GLN A 198 -6.54 12.71 -2.22
CA GLN A 198 -6.31 12.16 -0.89
C GLN A 198 -7.04 12.98 0.17
N LYS A 199 -7.81 12.32 1.05
CA LYS A 199 -8.49 13.00 2.17
C LYS A 199 -7.49 13.71 3.10
N LYS A 200 -6.30 13.13 3.28
CA LYS A 200 -5.25 13.62 4.19
C LYS A 200 -4.08 14.25 3.44
N LYS A 201 -3.42 15.24 4.05
CA LYS A 201 -2.20 15.86 3.51
C LYS A 201 -1.00 14.97 3.78
N ILE A 202 -0.37 14.50 2.72
CA ILE A 202 0.89 13.75 2.81
C ILE A 202 2.01 14.78 2.97
N LEU A 203 2.76 14.67 4.06
CA LEU A 203 3.91 15.53 4.32
C LEU A 203 5.05 15.22 3.34
N PRO A 204 5.87 16.22 2.97
CA PRO A 204 7.06 15.96 2.19
C PRO A 204 8.04 15.06 2.96
N PRO A 205 8.88 14.28 2.26
CA PRO A 205 9.91 13.46 2.88
C PRO A 205 10.79 14.25 3.85
N ASN A 206 11.35 13.57 4.85
CA ASN A 206 12.35 14.15 5.74
C ASN A 206 13.69 14.32 5.02
N TYR A 207 14.49 15.29 5.44
CA TYR A 207 15.83 15.51 4.90
C TYR A 207 16.79 14.34 5.18
N ASP A 208 16.58 13.61 6.27
CA ASP A 208 17.39 12.42 6.63
C ASP A 208 17.17 11.23 5.68
N ASN A 209 16.14 11.27 4.83
CA ASN A 209 15.96 10.24 3.81
C ASN A 209 16.83 10.56 2.60
N ASP A 210 18.01 9.93 2.55
CA ASP A 210 19.03 10.08 1.51
C ASP A 210 18.43 9.98 0.09
N ALA A 211 17.46 9.09 -0.11
CA ALA A 211 16.84 8.82 -1.41
C ALA A 211 16.10 10.02 -2.03
N PHE A 212 15.75 11.05 -1.24
CA PHE A 212 14.93 12.17 -1.71
C PHE A 212 15.70 13.46 -1.93
N TYR A 213 16.47 13.96 -0.96
CA TYR A 213 17.11 15.27 -1.10
C TYR A 213 18.60 15.17 -1.40
N LYS A 214 19.29 14.23 -0.77
CA LYS A 214 20.73 14.05 -0.90
C LYS A 214 21.09 13.43 -2.25
N ASP A 215 20.42 12.35 -2.63
CA ASP A 215 20.60 11.68 -3.93
C ASP A 215 20.24 12.59 -5.12
N LEU A 216 19.33 13.54 -4.93
CA LEU A 216 18.96 14.52 -5.95
C LEU A 216 19.88 15.76 -5.96
N GLY A 217 20.91 15.82 -5.11
CA GLY A 217 21.83 16.96 -5.01
C GLY A 217 21.18 18.25 -4.49
N LEU A 218 20.08 18.14 -3.75
CA LEU A 218 19.32 19.29 -3.25
C LEU A 218 19.83 19.81 -1.90
N ILE A 219 20.50 18.96 -1.13
CA ILE A 219 21.13 19.30 0.16
C ILE A 219 22.58 18.84 0.20
N GLU A 220 23.39 19.59 0.93
CA GLU A 220 24.77 19.23 1.24
C GLU A 220 24.84 19.04 2.76
N GLY A 221 24.87 17.78 3.20
CA GLY A 221 24.96 17.42 4.62
C GLY A 221 23.65 17.45 5.41
N LYS A 222 23.78 17.26 6.74
CA LYS A 222 22.65 17.17 7.67
C LYS A 222 21.96 18.52 7.83
N GLN A 223 20.63 18.48 7.88
CA GLN A 223 19.80 19.68 8.08
C GLN A 223 19.38 19.78 9.55
N ASN A 224 19.27 21.00 10.08
CA ASN A 224 18.87 21.27 11.47
C ASN A 224 17.34 21.15 11.72
N VAL A 225 16.60 20.78 10.68
CA VAL A 225 15.15 20.65 10.65
C VAL A 225 14.80 19.33 10.00
N LYS A 226 13.63 18.78 10.35
CA LYS A 226 13.21 17.46 9.89
C LYS A 226 12.85 17.44 8.40
N ASN A 227 12.11 18.45 7.92
CA ASN A 227 11.59 18.50 6.56
C ASN A 227 11.35 19.97 6.13
N PRO A 228 11.10 20.26 4.84
CA PRO A 228 10.97 21.64 4.35
C PRO A 228 9.79 22.41 4.94
N ILE A 229 8.73 21.74 5.40
CA ILE A 229 7.59 22.43 6.04
C ILE A 229 7.98 22.98 7.40
N VAL A 230 8.75 22.22 8.18
CA VAL A 230 9.25 22.68 9.48
C VAL A 230 10.13 23.93 9.32
N GLU A 231 10.93 24.00 8.25
CA GLU A 231 11.74 25.19 7.95
C GLU A 231 10.87 26.42 7.67
N VAL A 232 9.84 26.26 6.83
CA VAL A 232 8.90 27.34 6.52
C VAL A 232 8.17 27.83 7.77
N VAL A 233 7.66 26.91 8.59
CA VAL A 233 6.95 27.26 9.83
C VAL A 233 7.87 28.00 10.81
N ARG A 234 9.15 27.59 10.94
CA ARG A 234 10.13 28.31 11.78
C ARG A 234 10.38 29.73 11.25
N LYS A 235 10.52 29.91 9.94
CA LYS A 235 10.71 31.24 9.32
C LYS A 235 9.51 32.16 9.54
N LEU A 236 8.29 31.64 9.38
CA LEU A 236 7.06 32.41 9.61
C LEU A 236 6.93 32.86 11.07
N ARG A 237 7.17 31.96 12.03
CA ARG A 237 7.14 32.28 13.47
C ARG A 237 8.17 33.35 13.85
N ASN A 238 9.39 33.26 13.32
CA ASN A 238 10.43 34.25 13.62
C ASN A 238 10.07 35.63 13.09
N ARG A 239 9.35 35.72 11.96
CA ARG A 239 8.91 37.00 11.37
C ARG A 239 7.74 37.62 12.11
N GLN A 240 6.83 36.82 12.68
CA GLN A 240 5.74 37.32 13.52
C GLN A 240 6.22 37.87 14.87
N ASN A 241 7.42 37.46 15.31
CA ASN A 241 8.05 37.90 16.56
C ASN A 241 9.05 39.07 16.36
N GLN A 242 9.20 39.59 15.13
CA GLN A 242 10.00 40.77 14.78
C GLN A 242 9.08 41.94 14.45
#